data_AF-A0A940BAW9-F1
#
_entry.id   AF-A0A940BAW9-F1
#
_cell.length_a   1.000
_cell.length_b   1.000
_cell.length_c   1.000
_cell.angle_alpha   90.00
_cell.angle_beta   90.00
_cell.angle_gamma   90.00
#
_symmetry.space_group_name_H-M   'P 1'
#
loop_
_entity.id
_entity.type
_entity.pdbx_description
1 polymer ?
#
loop_
_entity_poly.entity_id
_entity_poly.type
_entity_poly.pdbx_seq_one_letter_code
_entity_poly.pdbx_strand_id
1 'polypeptide(L)'
;MKKVVCLILLLGSFATLSAQTFTAEMKRAGMMWYFADYQNADQARKIKVVGDINGDDIRVLRQLAGGKYGKELDEPDRGCLEELDLSEARIVAGGGAYWFGGLFPESHISRIMPERAMTYTEDDVVGGKMFEGCVRLKRLVLPLECNAVNSYFSNTPLNYVQLPQKIGEVHLSIFNEIIQNKQLQTVACPSPEPPEVANDNQ
;
A
#
# COMPACT_ATOMS: atom_id res chain seq x y z
N MET A 1 -22.32 -24.95 -45.15
CA MET A 1 -22.12 -24.36 -43.81
C MET A 1 -21.00 -25.14 -43.12
N LYS A 2 -19.82 -24.55 -42.96
CA LYS A 2 -18.62 -25.22 -42.42
C LYS A 2 -18.71 -25.27 -40.89
N LYS A 3 -18.71 -26.47 -40.31
CA LYS A 3 -18.56 -26.69 -38.86
C LYS A 3 -17.07 -26.52 -38.54
N VAL A 4 -16.71 -25.47 -37.83
CA VAL A 4 -15.37 -25.32 -37.24
C VAL A 4 -15.46 -25.80 -35.80
N VAL A 5 -14.89 -26.97 -35.54
CA VAL A 5 -14.68 -27.52 -34.20
C VAL A 5 -13.33 -26.98 -33.73
N CYS A 6 -13.32 -26.07 -32.76
CA CYS A 6 -12.10 -25.64 -32.08
C CYS A 6 -11.72 -26.69 -31.03
N LEU A 7 -10.81 -27.58 -31.43
CA LEU A 7 -10.13 -28.53 -30.56
C LEU A 7 -9.03 -27.79 -29.79
N ILE A 8 -9.25 -27.46 -28.51
CA ILE A 8 -8.18 -26.92 -27.65
C ILE A 8 -7.47 -28.10 -27.00
N LEU A 9 -6.31 -28.46 -27.56
CA LEU A 9 -5.35 -29.37 -26.94
C LEU A 9 -4.64 -28.63 -25.80
N LEU A 10 -5.02 -28.90 -24.55
CA LEU A 10 -4.29 -28.43 -23.37
C LEU A 10 -3.11 -29.35 -23.11
N LEU A 11 -1.97 -29.04 -23.74
CA LEU A 11 -0.65 -29.50 -23.29
C LEU A 11 0.02 -28.34 -22.54
N GLY A 12 0.62 -28.69 -21.41
CA GLY A 12 0.92 -27.76 -20.32
C GLY A 12 1.88 -26.62 -20.68
N SER A 13 1.55 -25.46 -20.14
CA SER A 13 2.49 -24.67 -19.35
C SER A 13 1.66 -23.93 -18.31
N PHE A 14 2.02 -24.03 -17.03
CA PHE A 14 1.54 -23.09 -16.02
C PHE A 14 2.17 -21.75 -16.37
N ALA A 15 1.58 -21.03 -17.33
CA ALA A 15 1.82 -19.61 -17.44
C ALA A 15 1.23 -19.02 -16.17
N THR A 16 2.10 -18.56 -15.27
CA THR A 16 1.69 -17.76 -14.13
C THR A 16 0.92 -16.59 -14.72
N LEU A 17 -0.41 -16.59 -14.58
CA LEU A 17 -1.22 -15.45 -14.98
C LEU A 17 -0.78 -14.29 -14.09
N SER A 18 0.11 -13.43 -14.59
CA SER A 18 0.45 -12.20 -13.88
C SER A 18 -0.86 -11.44 -13.74
N ALA A 19 -1.29 -11.21 -12.50
CA ALA A 19 -2.46 -10.39 -12.24
C ALA A 19 -2.25 -9.04 -12.96
N GLN A 20 -3.30 -8.57 -13.63
CA GLN A 20 -3.30 -7.26 -14.27
C GLN A 20 -3.07 -6.18 -13.20
N THR A 21 -2.16 -5.26 -13.48
CA THR A 21 -1.98 -4.06 -12.65
C THR A 21 -3.03 -3.03 -13.02
N PHE A 22 -3.74 -2.55 -12.01
CA PHE A 22 -4.68 -1.44 -12.11
C PHE A 22 -3.98 -0.14 -11.73
N THR A 23 -4.12 0.90 -12.54
CA THR A 23 -3.53 2.21 -12.23
C THR A 23 -4.64 3.15 -11.77
N ALA A 24 -4.51 3.66 -10.54
CA ALA A 24 -5.38 4.65 -9.94
C ALA A 24 -4.74 6.03 -10.06
N GLU A 25 -5.22 6.82 -11.02
CA GLU A 25 -4.78 8.21 -11.21
C GLU A 25 -5.63 9.14 -10.34
N MET A 26 -4.98 9.76 -9.36
CA MET A 26 -5.61 10.62 -8.38
C MET A 26 -5.75 12.03 -8.92
N LYS A 27 -6.95 12.37 -9.40
CA LYS A 27 -7.26 13.76 -9.81
C LYS A 27 -7.21 14.73 -8.61
N ARG A 28 -7.58 14.23 -7.44
CA ARG A 28 -7.57 14.92 -6.14
C ARG A 28 -7.42 13.87 -5.04
N ALA A 29 -6.69 14.21 -3.98
CA ALA A 29 -6.62 13.38 -2.78
C ALA A 29 -8.00 13.19 -2.13
N GLY A 30 -8.23 12.02 -1.55
CA GLY A 30 -9.45 11.59 -0.86
C GLY A 30 -10.52 11.02 -1.79
N MET A 31 -10.18 10.68 -3.04
CA MET A 31 -11.14 10.21 -4.05
C MET A 31 -10.98 8.73 -4.42
N MET A 32 -10.10 7.98 -3.77
CA MET A 32 -9.83 6.59 -4.15
C MET A 32 -11.04 5.67 -3.98
N TRP A 33 -11.98 6.02 -3.12
CA TRP A 33 -13.24 5.30 -2.98
C TRP A 33 -14.06 5.27 -4.29
N TYR A 34 -14.04 6.34 -5.10
CA TYR A 34 -14.67 6.34 -6.42
C TYR A 34 -14.02 5.33 -7.36
N PHE A 35 -12.69 5.20 -7.30
CA PHE A 35 -11.96 4.22 -8.09
C PHE A 35 -12.30 2.79 -7.65
N ALA A 36 -12.35 2.55 -6.33
CA ALA A 36 -12.64 1.24 -5.77
C ALA A 36 -14.04 0.74 -6.17
N ASP A 37 -15.05 1.61 -6.08
CA ASP A 37 -16.43 1.27 -6.44
C ASP A 37 -16.63 1.12 -7.95
N TYR A 38 -16.01 1.99 -8.76
CA TYR A 38 -16.22 1.99 -10.21
C TYR A 38 -15.48 0.85 -10.94
N GLN A 39 -14.37 0.36 -10.37
CA GLN A 39 -13.52 -0.65 -11.00
C GLN A 39 -13.62 -2.04 -10.38
N ASN A 40 -14.49 -2.25 -9.38
CA ASN A 40 -14.50 -3.48 -8.56
C ASN A 40 -13.07 -3.84 -8.11
N ALA A 41 -12.39 -2.86 -7.51
CA ALA A 41 -10.98 -3.01 -7.12
C ALA A 41 -10.78 -4.01 -5.97
N ASP A 42 -11.87 -4.54 -5.39
CA ASP A 42 -11.85 -5.61 -4.39
C ASP A 42 -11.20 -6.90 -4.92
N GLN A 43 -11.22 -7.13 -6.24
CA GLN A 43 -10.53 -8.26 -6.87
C GLN A 43 -9.12 -7.91 -7.40
N ALA A 44 -8.73 -6.64 -7.36
CA ALA A 44 -7.42 -6.21 -7.85
C ALA A 44 -6.32 -6.74 -6.93
N ARG A 45 -5.40 -7.52 -7.51
CA ARG A 45 -4.22 -8.02 -6.79
C ARG A 45 -3.01 -7.10 -6.89
N LYS A 46 -3.00 -6.20 -7.87
CA LYS A 46 -1.91 -5.26 -8.12
C LYS A 46 -2.48 -3.87 -8.41
N ILE A 47 -2.09 -2.88 -7.62
CA ILE A 47 -2.49 -1.48 -7.82
C ILE A 47 -1.25 -0.62 -7.87
N LYS A 48 -1.19 0.27 -8.88
CA LYS A 48 -0.30 1.42 -8.91
C LYS A 48 -1.12 2.68 -8.65
N VAL A 49 -0.62 3.58 -7.82
CA VAL A 49 -1.25 4.87 -7.54
C VAL A 49 -0.36 5.99 -8.07
N VAL A 50 -0.98 6.97 -8.72
CA VAL A 50 -0.31 8.13 -9.30
C VAL A 50 -1.00 9.40 -8.80
N GLY A 51 -0.23 10.37 -8.32
CA GLY A 51 -0.74 11.65 -7.82
C GLY A 51 -0.90 11.73 -6.30
N ASP A 52 -1.55 12.80 -5.83
CA ASP A 52 -1.69 13.10 -4.40
C ASP A 52 -2.73 12.19 -3.72
N ILE A 53 -2.36 11.63 -2.57
CA ILE A 53 -3.22 10.80 -1.70
C ILE A 53 -3.22 11.27 -0.26
N ASN A 54 -4.33 11.11 0.44
CA ASN A 54 -4.48 11.48 1.86
C ASN A 54 -5.06 10.33 2.70
N GLY A 55 -5.40 10.61 3.96
CA GLY A 55 -5.86 9.59 4.90
C GLY A 55 -7.10 8.80 4.47
N ASP A 56 -7.97 9.36 3.63
CA ASP A 56 -9.12 8.62 3.11
C ASP A 56 -8.70 7.58 2.06
N ASP A 57 -7.74 7.92 1.19
CA ASP A 57 -7.21 6.99 0.18
C ASP A 57 -6.41 5.86 0.83
N ILE A 58 -5.57 6.20 1.81
CA ILE A 58 -4.80 5.21 2.58
C ILE A 58 -5.74 4.22 3.27
N ARG A 59 -6.89 4.67 3.81
CA ARG A 59 -7.88 3.78 4.41
C ARG A 59 -8.42 2.76 3.40
N VAL A 60 -8.73 3.20 2.18
CA VAL A 60 -9.19 2.31 1.11
C VAL A 60 -8.11 1.30 0.71
N LEU A 61 -6.86 1.75 0.52
CA LEU A 61 -5.73 0.86 0.23
C LEU A 61 -5.53 -0.19 1.31
N ARG A 62 -5.61 0.21 2.58
CA ARG A 62 -5.54 -0.71 3.71
C ARG A 62 -6.63 -1.76 3.61
N GLN A 63 -7.88 -1.35 3.44
CA GLN A 63 -9.01 -2.27 3.30
C GLN A 63 -8.80 -3.24 2.13
N LEU A 64 -8.38 -2.76 0.96
CA LEU A 64 -8.10 -3.62 -0.20
C LEU A 64 -6.99 -4.64 0.06
N ALA A 65 -6.03 -4.32 0.94
CA ALA A 65 -4.94 -5.18 1.36
C ALA A 65 -5.28 -6.06 2.60
N GLY A 66 -6.55 -6.16 3.00
CA GLY A 66 -7.00 -6.91 4.18
C GLY A 66 -6.70 -6.22 5.52
N GLY A 67 -6.34 -4.93 5.48
CA GLY A 67 -6.15 -4.11 6.67
C GLY A 67 -7.48 -3.74 7.32
N LYS A 68 -7.58 -3.96 8.63
CA LYS A 68 -8.77 -3.67 9.42
C LYS A 68 -8.80 -2.21 9.90
N TYR A 69 -10.00 -1.67 10.06
CA TYR A 69 -10.24 -0.31 10.57
C TYR A 69 -11.35 -0.30 11.63
N GLY A 70 -11.03 0.05 12.89
CA GLY A 70 -12.04 0.17 13.95
C GLY A 70 -12.86 -1.11 14.17
N LYS A 71 -14.20 -0.99 14.27
CA LYS A 71 -15.12 -2.11 14.57
C LYS A 71 -15.22 -3.16 13.44
N GLU A 72 -14.54 -2.94 12.31
CA GLU A 72 -14.42 -3.89 11.20
C GLU A 72 -13.52 -5.09 11.54
N LEU A 73 -13.05 -5.22 12.80
CA LEU A 73 -12.28 -6.38 13.26
C LEU A 73 -13.01 -7.72 13.05
N ASP A 74 -14.34 -7.70 13.10
CA ASP A 74 -15.19 -8.89 12.96
C ASP A 74 -15.74 -9.08 11.54
N GLU A 75 -15.45 -8.16 10.61
CA GLU A 75 -15.83 -8.32 9.20
C GLU A 75 -14.79 -9.17 8.46
N PRO A 76 -15.21 -10.03 7.50
CA PRO A 76 -14.28 -10.77 6.68
C PRO A 76 -13.40 -9.80 5.88
N ASP A 77 -12.09 -10.08 5.84
CA ASP A 77 -11.11 -9.24 5.15
C ASP A 77 -11.57 -8.99 3.70
N ARG A 78 -11.92 -7.73 3.42
CA ARG A 78 -12.27 -7.29 2.07
C ARG A 78 -10.99 -7.15 1.25
N GLY A 79 -11.09 -7.31 -0.06
CA GLY A 79 -9.99 -7.05 -1.00
C GLY A 79 -9.00 -8.19 -1.25
N CYS A 80 -8.27 -8.08 -2.36
CA CYS A 80 -7.31 -9.06 -2.84
C CYS A 80 -5.92 -8.45 -3.11
N LEU A 81 -5.66 -7.22 -2.66
CA LEU A 81 -4.45 -6.46 -3.00
C LEU A 81 -3.20 -7.10 -2.39
N GLU A 82 -2.28 -7.53 -3.26
CA GLU A 82 -1.02 -8.16 -2.89
C GLU A 82 0.20 -7.31 -3.25
N GLU A 83 0.11 -6.48 -4.30
CA GLU A 83 1.18 -5.61 -4.76
C GLU A 83 0.70 -4.17 -4.86
N LEU A 84 1.32 -3.27 -4.11
CA LEU A 84 1.03 -1.85 -4.13
C LEU A 84 2.25 -1.06 -4.58
N ASP A 85 2.07 -0.24 -5.61
CA ASP A 85 3.08 0.66 -6.13
C ASP A 85 2.68 2.13 -5.91
N LEU A 86 3.42 2.81 -5.03
CA LEU A 86 3.25 4.23 -4.71
C LEU A 86 4.39 5.09 -5.25
N SER A 87 5.23 4.58 -6.16
CA SER A 87 6.43 5.29 -6.64
C SER A 87 6.12 6.68 -7.20
N GLU A 88 4.97 6.85 -7.84
CA GLU A 88 4.49 8.12 -8.43
C GLU A 88 3.35 8.77 -7.61
N ALA A 89 3.15 8.31 -6.37
CA ALA A 89 2.20 8.91 -5.45
C ALA A 89 2.92 9.86 -4.48
N ARG A 90 2.22 10.92 -4.07
CA ARG A 90 2.65 11.83 -3.02
C ARG A 90 1.65 11.80 -1.87
N ILE A 91 2.13 11.61 -0.64
CA ILE A 91 1.27 11.65 0.54
C ILE A 91 1.08 13.11 0.93
N VAL A 92 -0.17 13.54 1.09
CA VAL A 92 -0.52 14.89 1.52
C VAL A 92 -1.38 14.85 2.78
N ALA A 93 -1.27 15.90 3.59
CA ALA A 93 -2.11 16.07 4.76
C ALA A 93 -3.59 16.22 4.37
N GLY A 94 -4.48 15.66 5.18
CA GLY A 94 -5.93 15.79 5.02
C GLY A 94 -6.67 14.45 4.98
N GLY A 95 -7.97 14.54 4.68
CA GLY A 95 -8.88 13.40 4.80
C GLY A 95 -9.12 12.98 6.26
N GLY A 96 -9.84 11.88 6.45
CA GLY A 96 -10.03 11.28 7.77
C GLY A 96 -8.86 10.39 8.20
N ALA A 97 -8.93 9.85 9.41
CA ALA A 97 -7.91 8.93 9.92
C ALA A 97 -7.85 7.63 9.11
N TYR A 98 -6.66 7.18 8.73
CA TYR A 98 -6.48 5.92 8.01
C TYR A 98 -6.33 4.70 8.93
N TRP A 99 -6.05 4.94 10.21
CA TRP A 99 -5.92 3.90 11.23
C TRP A 99 -6.61 4.32 12.52
N PHE A 100 -7.14 3.34 13.24
CA PHE A 100 -7.83 3.52 14.52
C PHE A 100 -7.46 2.38 15.48
N GLY A 101 -6.78 2.71 16.57
CA GLY A 101 -6.44 1.81 17.67
C GLY A 101 -7.35 2.01 18.86
N GLY A 102 -8.08 0.96 19.25
CA GLY A 102 -8.92 1.03 20.46
C GLY A 102 -10.08 0.06 20.53
N LEU A 103 -9.86 -1.22 20.25
CA LEU A 103 -10.88 -2.27 20.48
C LEU A 103 -10.23 -3.51 21.10
N PHE A 104 -9.78 -3.38 22.35
CA PHE A 104 -9.87 -4.49 23.28
C PHE A 104 -11.04 -4.17 24.22
N PRO A 105 -12.25 -4.68 23.95
CA PRO A 105 -13.43 -4.38 24.77
C PRO A 105 -13.27 -4.83 26.23
N GLU A 106 -12.36 -5.78 26.50
CA GLU A 106 -12.29 -6.48 27.79
C GLU A 106 -11.04 -6.16 28.64
N SER A 107 -10.10 -5.33 28.17
CA SER A 107 -8.96 -4.97 29.01
C SER A 107 -9.27 -3.74 29.86
N HIS A 108 -9.01 -3.82 31.16
CA HIS A 108 -9.12 -2.70 32.10
C HIS A 108 -8.32 -1.44 31.68
N ILE A 109 -7.38 -1.61 30.72
CA ILE A 109 -6.58 -0.55 30.09
C ILE A 109 -7.44 0.37 29.20
N SER A 110 -8.55 -0.11 28.62
CA SER A 110 -9.42 0.69 27.73
C SER A 110 -10.15 1.84 28.44
N ARG A 111 -10.20 1.82 29.78
CA ARG A 111 -10.80 2.87 30.62
C ARG A 111 -9.80 3.94 31.07
N ILE A 112 -8.50 3.71 30.90
CA ILE A 112 -7.41 4.58 31.39
C ILE A 112 -6.82 5.44 30.27
N MET A 113 -6.95 5.03 29.00
CA MET A 113 -6.57 5.83 27.83
C MET A 113 -7.80 6.56 27.27
N PRO A 114 -7.98 7.86 27.51
CA PRO A 114 -9.00 8.62 26.81
C PRO A 114 -8.54 8.80 25.35
N GLU A 115 -9.46 8.65 24.41
CA GLU A 115 -9.23 8.94 22.98
C GLU A 115 -8.32 7.95 22.21
N ARG A 116 -8.96 6.93 21.62
CA ARG A 116 -8.87 6.61 20.18
C ARG A 116 -7.54 7.01 19.53
N ALA A 117 -6.56 6.11 19.48
CA ALA A 117 -5.33 6.35 18.73
C ALA A 117 -5.68 6.39 17.24
N MET A 118 -5.96 7.59 16.72
CA MET A 118 -6.27 7.84 15.32
C MET A 118 -5.02 8.34 14.63
N THR A 119 -4.72 7.80 13.46
CA THR A 119 -3.57 8.24 12.66
C THR A 119 -4.02 8.90 11.37
N TYR A 120 -3.44 10.05 11.07
CA TYR A 120 -3.75 10.90 9.91
C TYR A 120 -2.51 11.05 9.03
N THR A 121 -2.69 11.40 7.77
CA THR A 121 -1.56 11.69 6.88
C THR A 121 -0.97 13.07 7.18
N GLU A 122 0.33 13.16 6.97
CA GLU A 122 1.11 14.40 6.98
C GLU A 122 1.80 14.52 5.62
N ASP A 123 2.11 15.75 5.20
CA ASP A 123 2.76 15.99 3.92
C ASP A 123 4.10 15.26 3.84
N ASP A 124 4.25 14.44 2.79
CA ASP A 124 5.48 13.74 2.45
C ASP A 124 5.97 12.78 3.56
N VAL A 125 5.06 12.24 4.38
CA VAL A 125 5.38 11.27 5.44
C VAL A 125 4.64 9.95 5.23
N VAL A 126 5.40 8.85 5.15
CA VAL A 126 4.83 7.50 5.25
C VAL A 126 4.59 7.20 6.73
N GLY A 127 3.45 7.63 7.25
CA GLY A 127 3.14 7.67 8.69
C GLY A 127 3.05 6.30 9.39
N GLY A 128 3.06 6.34 10.73
CA GLY A 128 2.92 5.15 11.58
C GLY A 128 1.67 4.34 11.26
N LYS A 129 1.75 3.01 11.38
CA LYS A 129 0.63 2.07 11.15
C LYS A 129 0.04 2.06 9.74
N MET A 130 0.57 2.82 8.78
CA MET A 130 -0.01 2.99 7.45
C MET A 130 -0.24 1.65 6.74
N PHE A 131 0.70 0.71 6.87
CA PHE A 131 0.57 -0.63 6.30
C PHE A 131 0.51 -1.75 7.34
N GLU A 132 0.35 -1.43 8.64
CA GLU A 132 0.27 -2.44 9.69
C GLU A 132 -1.01 -3.28 9.55
N GLY A 133 -0.88 -4.60 9.67
CA GLY A 133 -2.00 -5.53 9.60
C GLY A 133 -2.61 -5.65 8.20
N CYS A 134 -1.92 -5.22 7.14
CA CYS A 134 -2.35 -5.45 5.77
C CYS A 134 -2.03 -6.89 5.36
N VAL A 135 -2.83 -7.85 5.85
CA VAL A 135 -2.53 -9.30 5.83
C VAL A 135 -2.43 -9.93 4.44
N ARG A 136 -2.75 -9.21 3.37
CA ARG A 136 -2.60 -9.69 1.97
C ARG A 136 -1.41 -9.09 1.24
N LEU A 137 -0.85 -7.99 1.75
CA LEU A 137 0.18 -7.22 1.07
C LEU A 137 1.53 -7.94 1.12
N LYS A 138 2.07 -8.27 -0.06
CA LYS A 138 3.35 -8.97 -0.25
C LYS A 138 4.43 -8.08 -0.83
N ARG A 139 4.05 -7.17 -1.73
CA ARG A 139 4.98 -6.26 -2.40
C ARG A 139 4.54 -4.82 -2.18
N LEU A 140 5.46 -3.99 -1.71
CA LEU A 140 5.23 -2.56 -1.52
C LEU A 140 6.37 -1.74 -2.15
N VAL A 141 6.01 -0.80 -3.02
CA VAL A 141 6.92 0.27 -3.45
C VAL A 141 6.46 1.54 -2.77
N LEU A 142 7.30 2.11 -1.91
CA LEU A 142 7.02 3.36 -1.23
C LEU A 142 7.14 4.55 -2.21
N PRO A 143 6.56 5.72 -1.88
CA PRO A 143 6.83 6.96 -2.59
C PRO A 143 8.33 7.16 -2.79
N LEU A 144 8.74 7.53 -4.01
CA LEU A 144 10.16 7.75 -4.30
C LEU A 144 10.71 8.94 -3.51
N GLU A 145 9.86 9.93 -3.24
CA GLU A 145 10.19 11.13 -2.49
C GLU A 145 9.32 11.17 -1.23
N CYS A 146 9.96 11.18 -0.06
CA CYS A 146 9.29 11.47 1.20
C CYS A 146 10.32 11.98 2.23
N ASN A 147 9.86 12.78 3.18
CA ASN A 147 10.70 13.34 4.23
C ASN A 147 11.01 12.30 5.31
N ALA A 148 10.03 11.48 5.65
CA ALA A 148 10.14 10.46 6.68
C ALA A 148 9.32 9.22 6.35
N VAL A 149 9.84 8.08 6.79
CA VAL A 149 9.09 6.84 6.88
C VAL A 149 9.00 6.49 8.36
N ASN A 150 7.78 6.36 8.86
CA ASN A 150 7.45 6.01 10.25
C ASN A 150 6.53 4.78 10.32
N SER A 151 6.17 4.20 9.17
CA SER A 151 5.24 3.06 9.10
C SER A 151 5.85 1.80 9.70
N TYR A 152 4.97 1.04 10.35
CA TYR A 152 5.26 -0.28 10.87
C TYR A 152 4.64 -1.34 9.94
N PHE A 153 5.37 -2.41 9.63
CA PHE A 153 4.92 -3.51 8.76
C PHE A 153 4.53 -4.77 9.56
N SER A 154 4.38 -4.63 10.87
CA SER A 154 3.90 -5.71 11.74
C SER A 154 2.61 -6.34 11.19
N ASN A 155 2.49 -7.67 11.28
CA ASN A 155 1.37 -8.46 10.75
C ASN A 155 1.07 -8.23 9.25
N THR A 156 2.10 -7.93 8.47
CA THR A 156 2.00 -7.70 7.01
C THR A 156 3.00 -8.62 6.31
N PRO A 157 2.57 -9.53 5.44
CA PRO A 157 3.43 -10.58 4.88
C PRO A 157 4.28 -10.10 3.70
N LEU A 158 4.96 -8.97 3.87
CA LEU A 158 5.83 -8.40 2.84
C LEU A 158 7.01 -9.33 2.55
N ASN A 159 7.20 -9.67 1.28
CA ASN A 159 8.41 -10.32 0.76
C ASN A 159 9.31 -9.33 -0.02
N TYR A 160 8.76 -8.20 -0.44
CA TYR A 160 9.49 -7.14 -1.12
C TYR A 160 9.06 -5.77 -0.62
N VAL A 161 10.04 -4.92 -0.31
CA VAL A 161 9.82 -3.49 -0.12
C VAL A 161 10.86 -2.68 -0.90
N GLN A 162 10.40 -1.68 -1.65
CA GLN A 162 11.27 -0.65 -2.21
C GLN A 162 11.17 0.62 -1.36
N LEU A 163 12.31 1.07 -0.84
CA LEU A 163 12.41 2.29 -0.05
C LEU A 163 12.41 3.54 -0.95
N PRO A 164 12.12 4.72 -0.41
CA PRO A 164 12.26 5.99 -1.14
C PRO A 164 13.70 6.22 -1.60
N GLN A 165 13.88 6.99 -2.67
CA GLN A 165 15.19 7.38 -3.22
C GLN A 165 15.84 8.46 -2.38
N LYS A 166 15.06 9.47 -1.99
CA LYS A 166 15.47 10.49 -1.02
C LYS A 166 14.75 10.20 0.28
N ILE A 167 15.53 9.99 1.33
CA ILE A 167 15.02 9.89 2.69
C ILE A 167 15.69 10.99 3.49
N GLY A 168 14.90 11.94 4.01
CA GLY A 168 15.40 12.99 4.90
C GLY A 168 15.94 12.39 6.19
N GLU A 169 15.09 11.61 6.89
CA GLU A 169 15.47 10.83 8.06
C GLU A 169 14.92 9.40 7.96
N VAL A 170 15.81 8.40 7.94
CA VAL A 170 15.39 7.01 8.16
C VAL A 170 15.43 6.77 9.66
N HIS A 171 14.27 6.63 10.28
CA HIS A 171 14.22 6.15 11.65
C HIS A 171 14.75 4.71 11.71
N LEU A 172 15.74 4.47 12.59
CA LEU A 172 16.34 3.14 12.84
C LEU A 172 15.30 2.03 13.09
N SER A 173 14.10 2.42 13.55
CA SER A 173 12.98 1.50 13.76
C SER A 173 12.53 0.78 12.49
N ILE A 174 12.59 1.41 11.31
CA ILE A 174 12.19 0.74 10.06
C ILE A 174 13.21 -0.31 9.64
N PHE A 175 14.50 0.01 9.74
CA PHE A 175 15.54 -0.99 9.48
C PHE A 175 15.40 -2.17 10.43
N ASN A 176 15.16 -1.91 11.72
CA ASN A 176 14.93 -2.98 12.69
C ASN A 176 13.72 -3.84 12.31
N GLU A 177 12.60 -3.24 11.90
CA GLU A 177 11.43 -4.03 11.47
C GLU A 177 11.67 -4.81 10.18
N ILE A 178 12.32 -4.21 9.19
CA ILE A 178 12.70 -4.88 7.94
C ILE A 178 13.58 -6.10 8.24
N ILE A 179 14.54 -5.96 9.16
CA ILE A 179 15.42 -7.05 9.59
C ILE A 179 14.64 -8.13 10.36
N GLN A 180 13.62 -7.76 11.14
CA GLN A 180 12.81 -8.72 11.92
C GLN A 180 11.71 -9.40 11.11
N ASN A 181 11.32 -8.86 9.95
CA ASN A 181 10.34 -9.49 9.08
C ASN A 181 10.95 -10.71 8.38
N LYS A 182 10.69 -11.90 8.93
CA LYS A 182 11.20 -13.18 8.42
C LYS A 182 10.73 -13.54 7.01
N GLN A 183 9.74 -12.83 6.47
CA GLN A 183 9.21 -13.08 5.13
C GLN A 183 9.83 -12.17 4.08
N LEU A 184 10.51 -11.09 4.47
CA LEU A 184 11.20 -10.19 3.56
C LEU A 184 12.36 -10.90 2.87
N GLN A 185 12.30 -10.95 1.54
CA GLN A 185 13.33 -11.54 0.68
C GLN A 185 14.16 -10.46 0.01
N THR A 186 13.59 -9.27 -0.22
CA THR A 186 14.26 -8.19 -0.95
C THR A 186 13.89 -6.83 -0.39
N VAL A 187 14.92 -6.02 -0.15
CA VAL A 187 14.83 -4.59 0.14
C VAL A 187 15.56 -3.87 -0.98
N ALA A 188 14.84 -3.08 -1.76
CA ALA A 188 15.42 -2.33 -2.86
C ALA A 188 15.57 -0.85 -2.46
N CYS A 189 16.75 -0.29 -2.73
CA CYS A 189 16.93 1.15 -2.81
C CYS A 189 16.88 1.52 -4.30
N PRO A 190 15.99 2.42 -4.74
CA PRO A 190 15.94 2.85 -6.13
C PRO A 190 17.29 3.47 -6.53
N SER A 191 17.76 3.13 -7.73
CA SER A 191 18.98 3.73 -8.28
C SER A 191 18.75 5.24 -8.44
N PRO A 192 19.76 6.10 -8.20
CA PRO A 192 19.68 7.49 -8.61
C PRO A 192 19.36 7.55 -10.11
N GLU A 193 18.40 8.39 -10.51
CA GLU A 193 18.27 8.75 -11.92
C GLU A 193 19.61 9.29 -12.41
N PRO A 194 20.11 8.84 -13.59
CA PRO A 194 21.28 9.45 -14.19
C PRO A 194 21.03 10.96 -14.29
N PRO A 195 22.02 11.82 -13.98
CA PRO A 195 21.82 13.26 -14.08
C PRO A 195 21.28 13.61 -15.47
N GLU A 196 20.23 14.44 -15.51
CA GLU A 196 19.73 15.02 -16.76
C GLU A 196 20.94 15.59 -17.51
N VAL A 197 21.22 15.04 -18.69
CA VAL A 197 22.27 15.56 -19.56
C VAL A 197 21.81 16.96 -19.94
N ALA A 198 22.39 17.97 -19.30
CA ALA A 198 22.18 19.35 -19.66
C ALA A 198 22.46 19.47 -21.17
N ASN A 199 21.42 19.75 -21.95
CA ASN A 199 21.56 20.10 -23.35
C ASN A 199 22.20 21.50 -23.40
N ASP A 200 23.53 21.54 -23.27
CA ASP A 200 24.35 22.70 -23.63
C ASP A 200 24.34 22.82 -25.16
N ASN A 201 23.23 23.31 -25.69
CA ASN A 201 23.09 23.78 -27.06
C ASN A 201 22.27 25.08 -27.05
N GLN A 202 22.92 26.17 -26.67
CA GLN A 202 22.57 27.54 -27.07
C GLN A 202 23.83 28.26 -27.57
#